data_AF-A0A1F7BCX8-F1
#
_entry.id   AF-A0A1F7BCX8-F1
#
_cell.length_a   1.000
_cell.length_b   1.000
_cell.length_c   1.000
_cell.angle_alpha   90.00
_cell.angle_beta   90.00
_cell.angle_gamma   90.00
#
_symmetry.space_group_name_H-M   'P 1'
#
loop_
_entity.id
_entity.type
_entity.pdbx_description
1 polymer ?
#
loop_
_entity_poly.entity_id
_entity_poly.type
_entity_poly.pdbx_seq_one_letter_code
_entity_poly.pdbx_strand_id
1 'polypeptide(L)'
;MSLPIRILIRFILNVLLVWAMAMYLDDYFFLSGGLPAYVVVGALLTVMNIVVRPILNLITLPLKLLATILAIILVNGIFIWLTYQIVLLIDPNLVTLEIIGGLGGWIVVTLVIGVANWLMKLFLK
;
A
#
# COMPACT_ATOMS: atom_id res chain seq x y z
N MET A 1 16.65 -17.16 -7.92
CA MET A 1 17.77 -16.25 -8.23
C MET A 1 18.66 -16.11 -7.01
N SER A 2 19.98 -16.13 -7.21
CA SER A 2 20.95 -15.95 -6.12
C SER A 2 20.97 -14.49 -5.63
N LEU A 3 21.39 -14.30 -4.37
CA LEU A 3 21.48 -12.99 -3.73
C LEU A 3 22.37 -11.98 -4.51
N PRO A 4 23.53 -12.38 -5.06
CA PRO A 4 24.37 -11.49 -5.88
C PRO A 4 23.65 -11.01 -7.14
N ILE A 5 22.96 -11.90 -7.85
CA ILE A 5 22.22 -11.57 -9.08
C ILE A 5 21.09 -10.57 -8.77
N ARG A 6 20.40 -10.73 -7.64
CA ARG A 6 19.35 -9.79 -7.23
C ARG A 6 19.89 -8.39 -6.96
N ILE A 7 21.07 -8.29 -6.33
CA ILE A 7 21.72 -6.99 -6.08
C ILE A 7 22.18 -6.37 -7.40
N LEU A 8 22.78 -7.16 -8.29
CA LEU A 8 23.23 -6.68 -9.60
C LEU A 8 22.08 -6.12 -10.44
N ILE A 9 20.95 -6.84 -10.51
CA ILE A 9 19.76 -6.36 -11.22
C ILE A 9 19.25 -5.05 -10.62
N ARG A 10 19.15 -4.97 -9.28
CA ARG A 10 18.74 -3.72 -8.60
C ARG A 10 19.68 -2.56 -8.92
N PHE A 11 20.99 -2.83 -8.94
CA PHE A 11 21.98 -1.83 -9.28
C PHE A 11 21.79 -1.30 -10.71
N ILE A 12 21.71 -2.19 -11.69
CA ILE A 12 21.48 -1.81 -13.09
C ILE A 12 20.19 -1.00 -13.23
N LEU A 13 19.10 -1.43 -12.59
CA LEU A 13 17.83 -0.72 -12.61
C LEU A 13 17.92 0.68 -11.99
N ASN A 14 18.66 0.84 -10.88
CA ASN A 14 18.84 2.15 -10.25
C ASN A 14 19.70 3.08 -11.13
N VAL A 15 20.74 2.57 -11.79
CA VAL A 15 21.55 3.36 -12.73
C VAL A 15 20.70 3.81 -13.92
N LEU A 16 19.91 2.90 -14.51
CA LEU A 16 18.99 3.24 -15.59
C LEU A 16 17.93 4.25 -15.15
N LEU A 17 17.41 4.13 -13.93
CA LEU A 17 16.47 5.09 -13.37
C LEU A 17 17.09 6.49 -13.25
N VAL A 18 18.30 6.59 -12.69
CA VAL A 18 19.00 7.88 -12.55
C VAL A 18 19.28 8.51 -13.91
N TRP A 19 19.73 7.70 -14.87
CA TRP A 19 19.92 8.16 -16.26
C TRP A 19 18.61 8.66 -16.87
N ALA A 20 17.50 7.91 -16.73
CA ALA A 20 16.20 8.30 -17.26
C ALA A 20 15.67 9.58 -16.59
N MET A 21 15.85 9.73 -15.27
CA MET A 21 15.47 10.95 -14.55
C MET A 21 16.28 12.15 -15.05
N ALA A 22 17.60 12.00 -15.23
CA ALA A 22 18.44 13.08 -15.74
C ALA A 22 18.11 13.47 -17.20
N MET A 23 17.57 12.54 -18.00
CA MET A 23 17.25 12.80 -19.41
C MET A 23 15.84 13.36 -19.62
N TYR A 24 14.85 12.89 -18.84
CA TYR A 24 13.43 13.19 -19.07
C TYR A 24 12.81 14.10 -18.00
N LEU A 25 13.50 14.33 -16.88
CA LEU A 25 13.05 15.16 -15.76
C LEU A 25 14.12 16.21 -15.41
N ASP A 26 14.81 16.75 -16.42
CA ASP A 26 15.90 17.72 -16.26
C ASP A 26 15.47 19.02 -15.55
N ASP A 27 14.19 19.38 -15.62
CA ASP A 27 13.59 20.46 -14.81
C ASP A 27 13.59 20.19 -13.29
N TYR A 28 13.59 18.92 -12.87
CA TYR A 28 13.46 18.51 -11.46
C TYR A 28 14.70 17.79 -10.92
N PHE A 29 15.49 17.17 -11.79
CA PHE A 29 16.60 16.30 -11.43
C PHE A 29 17.82 16.60 -12.32
N PHE A 30 18.71 17.45 -11.79
CA PHE A 30 19.97 17.75 -12.44
C PHE A 30 21.11 16.92 -11.87
N LEU A 31 21.89 16.29 -12.74
CA LEU A 31 23.09 15.54 -12.35
C LEU A 31 24.27 15.90 -13.25
N SER A 32 25.32 16.44 -12.64
CA SER A 32 26.58 16.76 -13.33
C SER A 32 27.56 15.59 -13.30
N GLY A 33 28.46 15.54 -14.29
CA GLY A 33 29.52 14.51 -14.36
C GLY A 33 29.25 13.35 -15.32
N GLY A 34 28.13 13.36 -16.06
CA GLY A 34 27.85 12.42 -17.15
C GLY A 34 27.71 10.97 -16.70
N LEU A 35 28.20 10.04 -17.51
CA LEU A 35 27.99 8.59 -17.30
C LEU A 35 28.54 8.08 -15.94
N PRO A 36 29.74 8.47 -15.48
CA PRO A 36 30.22 8.10 -14.14
C PRO A 36 29.28 8.53 -13.01
N ALA A 37 28.63 9.68 -13.12
CA ALA A 37 27.72 10.18 -12.08
C ALA A 37 26.48 9.29 -11.96
N TYR A 38 25.92 8.81 -13.08
CA TYR A 38 24.78 7.87 -13.06
C TYR A 38 25.12 6.56 -12.35
N VAL A 39 26.34 6.04 -12.59
CA VAL A 39 26.83 4.81 -11.97
C VAL A 39 27.00 4.99 -10.46
N VAL A 40 27.63 6.08 -10.03
CA VAL A 40 27.88 6.36 -8.60
C VAL A 40 26.56 6.59 -7.85
N VAL A 41 25.67 7.43 -8.38
CA VAL A 41 24.37 7.70 -7.74
C VAL A 41 23.49 6.45 -7.75
N GLY A 42 23.47 5.68 -8.84
CA GLY A 42 22.77 4.39 -8.89
C GLY A 42 23.32 3.38 -7.88
N ALA A 43 24.64 3.36 -7.65
CA ALA A 43 25.27 2.54 -6.61
C ALA A 43 24.82 2.98 -5.21
N LEU A 44 24.88 4.27 -4.93
CA LEU A 44 24.42 4.85 -3.66
C LEU A 44 22.96 4.52 -3.40
N LEU A 45 22.06 4.73 -4.38
CA LEU A 45 20.65 4.35 -4.26
C LEU A 45 20.47 2.86 -3.97
N THR A 46 21.30 2.00 -4.56
CA THR A 46 21.25 0.55 -4.30
C THR A 46 21.64 0.24 -2.86
N VAL A 47 22.73 0.84 -2.36
CA VAL A 47 23.15 0.69 -0.96
C VAL A 47 22.10 1.23 0.00
N MET A 48 21.57 2.44 -0.26
CA MET A 48 20.51 3.04 0.55
C MET A 48 19.27 2.14 0.60
N ASN A 49 18.89 1.52 -0.53
CA ASN A 49 17.76 0.59 -0.57
C ASN A 49 18.00 -0.72 0.20
N ILE A 50 19.25 -1.12 0.42
CA ILE A 50 19.59 -2.31 1.21
C ILE A 50 19.67 -1.96 2.70
N VAL A 51 20.29 -0.83 3.05
CA VAL A 51 20.62 -0.47 4.43
C VAL A 51 19.55 0.40 5.08
N VAL A 52 19.13 1.48 4.41
CA VAL A 52 18.25 2.51 4.97
C VAL A 52 16.78 2.11 4.86
N ARG A 53 16.37 1.51 3.74
CA ARG A 53 14.97 1.12 3.52
C ARG A 53 14.39 0.19 4.62
N PRO A 54 15.11 -0.81 5.16
CA PRO A 54 14.61 -1.59 6.29
C PRO A 54 14.30 -0.74 7.53
N ILE A 55 15.17 0.23 7.85
CA ILE A 55 15.02 1.13 9.00
C ILE A 55 13.80 2.03 8.78
N LEU A 56 13.69 2.65 7.60
CA LEU A 56 12.52 3.47 7.27
C LEU A 56 11.22 2.66 7.27
N ASN A 57 11.25 1.41 6.83
CA ASN A 57 10.09 0.53 6.90
C ASN A 57 9.66 0.25 8.34
N LEU A 58 10.59 0.14 9.28
CA LEU A 58 10.29 -0.04 10.70
C LEU A 58 9.69 1.26 11.30
N ILE A 59 10.28 2.42 10.99
CA ILE A 59 9.78 3.72 11.45
C ILE A 59 8.39 4.03 10.87
N THR A 60 8.16 3.69 9.60
CA THR A 60 6.87 3.91 8.93
C THR A 60 5.85 2.81 9.20
N LEU A 61 6.20 1.75 9.93
CA LEU A 61 5.30 0.64 10.24
C LEU A 61 4.02 1.09 10.95
N PRO A 62 4.05 1.96 11.98
CA PRO A 62 2.83 2.43 12.64
C PRO A 62 1.90 3.15 11.66
N LEU A 63 2.44 4.01 10.80
CA LEU A 63 1.67 4.73 9.79
C LEU A 63 1.07 3.78 8.75
N LYS A 64 1.81 2.77 8.30
CA LYS A 64 1.32 1.74 7.37
C LYS A 64 0.20 0.90 7.97
N LEU A 65 0.31 0.55 9.26
CA LEU A 65 -0.76 -0.15 9.98
C LEU A 65 -2.03 0.70 10.04
N LEU A 66 -1.91 1.98 10.40
CA LEU A 66 -3.05 2.91 10.40
C LEU A 66 -3.68 3.05 9.02
N ALA A 67 -2.88 3.23 7.97
CA ALA A 67 -3.37 3.30 6.60
C ALA A 67 -4.08 2.01 6.17
N THR A 68 -3.60 0.85 6.62
CA THR A 68 -4.22 -0.46 6.34
C THR A 68 -5.57 -0.59 7.04
N ILE A 69 -5.67 -0.20 8.32
CA ILE A 69 -6.93 -0.22 9.07
C ILE A 69 -7.94 0.72 8.43
N LEU A 70 -7.53 1.94 8.06
CA LEU A 70 -8.38 2.90 7.37
C LEU A 70 -8.87 2.36 6.02
N ALA A 71 -7.99 1.71 5.24
CA ALA A 71 -8.38 1.08 3.99
C ALA A 71 -9.40 -0.05 4.19
N ILE A 72 -9.24 -0.87 5.24
CA ILE A 72 -10.21 -1.92 5.60
C ILE A 72 -11.56 -1.29 5.94
N ILE A 73 -11.59 -0.26 6.79
CA ILE A 73 -12.83 0.45 7.16
C ILE A 73 -13.51 1.03 5.92
N LEU A 74 -12.75 1.69 5.04
CA LEU A 74 -13.32 2.37 3.87
C LEU A 74 -13.92 1.37 2.88
N VAL A 75 -13.17 0.32 2.52
CA VAL A 75 -13.65 -0.69 1.57
C VAL A 75 -14.84 -1.45 2.14
N ASN A 76 -14.73 -1.99 3.35
CA ASN A 76 -15.83 -2.76 3.95
C ASN A 76 -17.01 -1.87 4.34
N GLY A 77 -16.75 -0.60 4.67
CA GLY A 77 -17.73 0.48 4.83
C GLY A 77 -18.63 0.63 3.63
N ILE A 78 -18.04 0.79 2.47
CA ILE A 78 -18.79 0.90 1.21
C ILE A 78 -19.59 -0.39 0.97
N PHE A 79 -19.01 -1.57 1.20
CA PHE A 79 -19.73 -2.84 1.06
C PHE A 79 -20.96 -2.93 1.95
N ILE A 80 -20.83 -2.67 3.25
CA ILE A 80 -21.94 -2.72 4.20
C ILE A 80 -22.97 -1.64 3.90
N TRP A 81 -22.52 -0.45 3.49
CA TRP A 81 -23.43 0.63 3.10
C TRP A 81 -24.27 0.23 1.88
N LEU A 82 -23.65 -0.37 0.85
CA LEU A 82 -24.38 -0.90 -0.31
C LEU A 82 -25.37 -2.00 0.11
N THR A 83 -24.95 -2.94 0.96
CA THR A 83 -25.86 -3.97 1.49
C THR A 83 -27.03 -3.34 2.24
N TYR A 84 -26.78 -2.33 3.06
CA TYR A 84 -27.82 -1.59 3.78
C TYR A 84 -28.81 -0.91 2.84
N GLN A 85 -28.31 -0.22 1.80
CA GLN A 85 -29.18 0.39 0.78
C GLN A 85 -30.05 -0.66 0.06
N ILE A 86 -29.49 -1.82 -0.25
CA ILE A 86 -30.25 -2.91 -0.88
C ILE A 86 -31.33 -3.44 0.06
N VAL A 87 -31.01 -3.66 1.34
CA VAL A 87 -31.98 -4.15 2.33
C VAL A 87 -33.14 -3.17 2.51
N LEU A 88 -32.89 -1.86 2.44
CA LEU A 88 -33.96 -0.84 2.51
C LEU A 88 -34.97 -0.92 1.35
N LEU A 89 -34.61 -1.55 0.22
CA LEU A 89 -35.51 -1.77 -0.91
C LEU A 89 -36.34 -3.05 -0.77
N ILE A 90 -36.05 -3.89 0.23
CA ILE A 90 -36.75 -5.15 0.50
C ILE A 90 -37.90 -4.86 1.49
N ASP A 91 -38.99 -5.63 1.40
CA ASP A 91 -40.10 -5.55 2.35
C ASP A 91 -39.57 -5.70 3.80
N PRO A 92 -39.83 -4.73 4.70
CA PRO A 92 -39.37 -4.77 6.09
C PRO A 92 -39.87 -5.98 6.88
N ASN A 93 -40.95 -6.63 6.45
CA ASN A 93 -41.44 -7.86 7.08
C ASN A 93 -40.56 -9.08 6.79
N LEU A 94 -39.69 -9.00 5.78
CA LEU A 94 -38.77 -10.08 5.40
C LEU A 94 -37.40 -9.92 6.03
N VAL A 95 -36.78 -8.74 5.88
CA VAL A 95 -35.41 -8.47 6.35
C VAL A 95 -35.30 -7.03 6.81
N THR A 96 -34.71 -6.84 8.00
CA THR A 96 -34.29 -5.53 8.50
C THR A 96 -32.81 -5.56 8.84
N LEU A 97 -32.09 -4.49 8.49
CA LEU A 97 -30.69 -4.29 8.86
C LEU A 97 -30.58 -2.93 9.53
N GLU A 98 -30.26 -2.91 10.81
CA GLU A 98 -30.08 -1.68 11.58
C GLU A 98 -28.69 -1.68 12.23
N ILE A 99 -27.93 -0.61 12.03
CA ILE A 99 -26.62 -0.41 12.65
C ILE A 99 -26.76 0.59 13.79
N ILE A 100 -26.77 0.06 15.00
CA ILE A 100 -26.93 0.84 16.24
C ILE A 100 -25.59 1.48 16.64
N GLY A 101 -25.63 2.68 17.23
CA GLY A 101 -24.44 3.38 17.73
C GLY A 101 -23.86 4.42 16.77
N GLY A 102 -24.62 4.84 15.75
CA GLY A 102 -24.23 5.90 14.82
C GLY A 102 -22.90 5.59 14.12
N LEU A 103 -22.05 6.62 13.92
CA LEU A 103 -20.76 6.47 13.25
C LEU A 103 -19.84 5.42 13.93
N GLY A 104 -19.88 5.32 15.25
CA GLY A 104 -19.10 4.32 15.98
C GLY A 104 -19.53 2.88 15.67
N GLY A 105 -20.85 2.65 15.59
CA GLY A 105 -21.41 1.36 15.17
C GLY A 105 -20.98 0.95 13.77
N TRP A 106 -21.02 1.88 12.82
CA TRP A 106 -20.53 1.65 11.45
C TRP A 106 -19.04 1.28 11.42
N ILE A 107 -18.18 1.98 12.16
CA ILE A 107 -16.75 1.65 12.22
C ILE A 107 -16.52 0.24 12.79
N VAL A 108 -17.21 -0.12 13.86
CA VAL A 108 -17.06 -1.45 14.49
C VAL A 108 -17.54 -2.56 13.55
N VAL A 109 -18.73 -2.42 12.95
CA VAL A 109 -19.30 -3.43 12.04
C VAL A 109 -18.41 -3.61 10.81
N THR A 110 -17.88 -2.52 10.25
CA THR A 110 -17.00 -2.56 9.08
C THR A 110 -15.64 -3.19 9.37
N LEU A 111 -15.08 -2.94 10.55
CA LEU A 111 -13.87 -3.61 11.02
C LEU A 111 -14.10 -5.12 11.19
N VAL A 112 -15.17 -5.51 11.88
CA VAL A 112 -15.49 -6.93 12.12
C VAL A 112 -15.68 -7.68 10.81
N ILE A 113 -16.47 -7.13 9.88
CA ILE A 113 -16.67 -7.74 8.55
C ILE A 113 -15.36 -7.77 7.76
N GLY A 114 -14.57 -6.71 7.80
CA GLY A 114 -13.27 -6.67 7.14
C GLY A 114 -12.30 -7.74 7.63
N VAL A 115 -12.23 -7.94 8.95
CA VAL A 115 -11.42 -9.00 9.58
C VAL A 115 -11.97 -10.39 9.24
N ALA A 116 -13.29 -10.58 9.29
CA ALA A 116 -13.93 -11.85 8.93
C ALA A 116 -13.65 -12.24 7.47
N ASN A 117 -13.79 -11.28 6.53
CA ASN A 117 -13.47 -11.49 5.12
C ASN A 117 -12.01 -11.86 4.90
N TRP A 118 -11.11 -11.21 5.64
CA TRP A 118 -9.69 -11.53 5.61
C TRP A 118 -9.40 -12.94 6.11
N LEU A 119 -10.03 -13.37 7.22
CA LEU A 119 -9.92 -14.72 7.75
C LEU A 119 -10.49 -15.77 6.79
N MET A 120 -11.67 -15.55 6.21
CA MET A 120 -12.25 -16.47 5.23
C MET A 120 -11.32 -16.68 4.02
N LYS A 121 -10.68 -15.60 3.55
CA LYS A 121 -9.69 -15.69 2.47
C LYS A 121 -8.44 -16.48 2.86
N LEU A 122 -8.10 -16.57 4.14
CA LEU A 122 -6.98 -17.37 4.63
C LEU A 122 -7.31 -18.87 4.66
N PHE A 123 -8.54 -19.22 5.05
CA PHE A 123 -8.98 -20.62 5.14
C PHE A 123 -9.42 -21.22 3.80
N LEU A 124 -9.95 -20.40 2.88
CA LEU A 124 -10.41 -20.83 1.56
C LEU A 124 -9.31 -20.77 0.50
N LYS A 125 -8.04 -20.78 0.92
CA LYS A 125 -6.86 -20.64 0.05
C LYS A 125 -6.09 -21.94 -0.09
#